data_AF-A0A5B0FBU5-F1
#
_entry.id   AF-A0A5B0FBU5-F1
#
_cell.length_a   1.000
_cell.length_b   1.000
_cell.length_c   1.000
_cell.angle_alpha   90.00
_cell.angle_beta   90.00
_cell.angle_gamma   90.00
#
_symmetry.space_group_name_H-M   'P 1'
#
loop_
_entity.id
_entity.type
_entity.pdbx_description
1 polymer ?
#
loop_
_entity_poly.entity_id
_entity_poly.type
_entity_poly.pdbx_seq_one_letter_code
_entity_poly.pdbx_strand_id
1 'polypeptide(L)'
;MIYLESTVWNPTAFNWEQFLTIHVLWFGSLAYIVFAAWATRKLSRTTEQQIVKKIWCAPLMFIPFYAAPWVISGLGLLLFGQLSGLGMMVMWVAFLPYLLGVGYVISGLTVALYRTFYS
;
A
#
# COMPACT_ATOMS: atom_id res chain seq x y z
N MET A 1 -52.65 5.67 15.99
CA MET A 1 -51.53 6.62 15.92
C MET A 1 -50.27 5.79 15.69
N ILE A 2 -49.79 5.74 14.46
CA ILE A 2 -48.69 4.87 14.03
C ILE A 2 -47.39 5.57 14.41
N TYR A 3 -46.57 4.92 15.23
CA TYR A 3 -45.21 5.35 15.56
C TYR A 3 -44.36 5.24 14.29
N LEU A 4 -44.23 6.34 13.55
CA LEU A 4 -43.18 6.48 12.55
C LEU A 4 -41.89 6.71 13.32
N GLU A 5 -41.15 5.62 13.53
CA GLU A 5 -39.71 5.67 13.77
C GLU A 5 -39.09 6.45 12.61
N SER A 6 -38.90 7.75 12.83
CA SER A 6 -38.07 8.56 11.99
C SER A 6 -36.66 7.99 12.11
N THR A 7 -36.32 7.08 11.20
CA THR A 7 -34.95 6.82 10.79
C THR A 7 -34.42 8.11 10.18
N VAL A 8 -34.17 9.09 11.03
CA VAL A 8 -33.41 10.28 10.71
C VAL A 8 -32.05 9.74 10.34
N TRP A 9 -31.85 9.58 9.04
CA TRP A 9 -30.56 9.30 8.44
C TRP A 9 -29.68 10.49 8.79
N ASN A 10 -29.01 10.40 9.92
CA ASN A 10 -28.03 11.38 10.32
C ASN A 10 -26.86 11.18 9.35
N PRO A 11 -26.56 12.10 8.43
CA PRO A 11 -25.37 12.02 7.61
C PRO A 11 -24.18 12.39 8.51
N THR A 12 -23.94 11.62 9.57
CA THR A 12 -22.86 11.88 10.51
C THR A 12 -21.54 11.47 9.88
N ALA A 13 -20.79 12.51 9.54
CA ALA A 13 -19.36 12.54 9.33
C ALA A 13 -18.84 11.66 8.18
N PHE A 14 -18.12 12.30 7.27
CA PHE A 14 -17.15 11.61 6.42
C PHE A 14 -16.26 10.74 7.31
N ASN A 15 -16.51 9.42 7.28
CA ASN A 15 -15.97 8.49 8.25
C ASN A 15 -14.55 8.11 7.81
N TRP A 16 -13.60 8.95 8.20
CA TRP A 16 -12.19 8.89 7.77
C TRP A 16 -11.57 7.51 7.98
N GLU A 17 -11.93 6.85 9.08
CA GLU A 17 -11.56 5.48 9.42
C GLU A 17 -11.98 4.47 8.34
N GLN A 18 -13.24 4.53 7.89
CA GLN A 18 -13.75 3.63 6.83
C GLN A 18 -13.13 3.94 5.47
N PHE A 19 -12.97 5.23 5.15
CA PHE A 19 -12.36 5.67 3.91
C PHE A 19 -10.91 5.19 3.82
N LEU A 20 -10.12 5.38 4.88
CA LEU A 20 -8.76 4.87 4.99
C LEU A 20 -8.75 3.35 4.89
N THR A 21 -9.59 2.67 5.65
CA THR A 21 -9.62 1.19 5.67
C THR A 21 -9.88 0.63 4.28
N ILE A 22 -10.90 1.10 3.57
CA ILE A 22 -11.26 0.57 2.24
C ILE A 22 -10.18 0.90 1.21
N HIS A 23 -9.71 2.15 1.16
CA HIS A 23 -8.77 2.58 0.12
C HIS A 23 -7.34 2.07 0.39
N VAL A 24 -6.85 2.15 1.63
CA VAL A 24 -5.52 1.66 2.01
C VAL A 24 -5.46 0.14 1.82
N LEU A 25 -6.48 -0.61 2.24
CA LEU A 25 -6.48 -2.07 2.08
C LEU A 25 -6.60 -2.47 0.62
N TRP A 26 -7.49 -1.85 -0.14
CA TRP A 26 -7.68 -2.19 -1.55
C TRP A 26 -6.44 -1.86 -2.39
N PHE A 27 -5.94 -0.62 -2.26
CA PHE A 27 -4.75 -0.19 -3.00
C PHE A 27 -3.48 -0.90 -2.53
N GLY A 28 -3.32 -1.10 -1.22
CA GLY A 28 -2.21 -1.86 -0.66
C GLY A 28 -2.19 -3.31 -1.12
N SER A 29 -3.36 -3.99 -1.12
CA SER A 29 -3.47 -5.37 -1.57
C SER A 29 -3.13 -5.51 -3.05
N LEU A 30 -3.66 -4.64 -3.91
CA LEU A 30 -3.34 -4.67 -5.34
C LEU A 30 -1.86 -4.38 -5.61
N ALA A 31 -1.29 -3.39 -4.93
CA ALA A 31 0.15 -3.08 -5.01
C ALA A 31 1.01 -4.29 -4.61
N TYR A 32 0.61 -5.00 -3.55
CA TYR A 32 1.32 -6.18 -3.07
C TYR A 32 1.29 -7.33 -4.07
N ILE A 33 0.13 -7.60 -4.69
CA ILE A 33 -0.01 -8.66 -5.70
C ILE A 33 0.88 -8.37 -6.91
N VAL A 34 0.84 -7.14 -7.43
CA VAL A 34 1.66 -6.72 -8.59
C VAL A 34 3.14 -6.80 -8.25
N PHE A 35 3.53 -6.31 -7.07
CA PHE A 35 4.90 -6.37 -6.60
C PHE A 35 5.39 -7.81 -6.43
N ALA A 36 4.59 -8.68 -5.83
CA ALA A 36 4.93 -10.09 -5.64
C ALA A 36 5.11 -10.80 -6.99
N ALA A 37 4.19 -10.60 -7.95
CA ALA A 37 4.31 -11.17 -9.28
C ALA A 37 5.58 -10.67 -10.02
N TRP A 38 5.89 -9.38 -9.88
CA TRP A 38 7.10 -8.79 -10.44
C TRP A 38 8.36 -9.32 -9.79
N ALA A 39 8.39 -9.40 -8.45
CA ALA A 39 9.51 -9.90 -7.67
C ALA A 39 9.82 -11.36 -8.03
N THR A 40 8.81 -12.23 -8.09
CA THR A 40 8.95 -13.64 -8.50
C THR A 40 9.59 -13.75 -9.88
N ARG A 41 9.10 -12.99 -10.87
CA ARG A 41 9.69 -12.98 -12.22
C ARG A 41 11.13 -12.48 -12.23
N LYS A 42 11.45 -11.46 -11.42
CA LYS A 42 12.78 -10.85 -11.39
C LYS A 42 13.79 -11.68 -10.61
N LEU A 43 13.36 -12.54 -9.68
CA LEU A 43 14.23 -13.39 -8.87
C LEU A 43 14.62 -14.67 -9.62
N SER A 44 13.74 -15.23 -10.46
CA SER A 44 14.01 -16.46 -11.24
C SER A 44 15.19 -16.39 -12.23
N ARG A 45 15.79 -15.21 -12.45
CA ARG A 45 16.88 -15.00 -13.41
C ARG A 45 18.15 -14.43 -12.77
N THR A 46 18.42 -14.73 -11.49
CA THR A 46 19.41 -13.97 -10.72
C THR A 46 20.27 -14.86 -9.83
N THR A 47 21.56 -14.54 -9.70
CA THR A 47 22.54 -15.25 -8.86
C THR A 47 22.41 -14.88 -7.38
N GLU A 48 22.87 -15.72 -6.46
CA GLU A 48 22.64 -15.58 -5.01
C GLU A 48 23.06 -14.22 -4.41
N GLN A 49 24.24 -13.69 -4.78
CA GLN A 49 24.67 -12.36 -4.32
C GLN A 49 23.76 -11.23 -4.81
N GLN A 50 23.20 -11.38 -6.02
CA GLN A 50 22.26 -10.42 -6.58
C GLN A 50 20.87 -10.56 -5.94
N ILE A 51 20.50 -11.74 -5.44
CA ILE A 51 19.26 -11.97 -4.67
C ILE A 51 19.29 -11.17 -3.37
N VAL A 52 20.37 -11.27 -2.59
CA VAL A 52 20.49 -10.52 -1.33
C VAL A 52 20.42 -9.01 -1.58
N LYS A 53 21.11 -8.50 -2.61
CA LYS A 53 21.05 -7.08 -2.99
C LYS A 53 19.64 -6.66 -3.40
N LYS A 54 18.90 -7.52 -4.11
CA LYS A 54 17.51 -7.25 -4.49
C LYS A 54 16.56 -7.25 -3.30
N ILE A 55 16.74 -8.14 -2.33
CA ILE A 55 15.94 -8.18 -1.11
C ILE A 55 16.10 -6.87 -0.33
N TRP A 56 17.33 -6.36 -0.19
CA TRP A 56 17.57 -5.05 0.44
C TRP A 56 16.95 -3.86 -0.31
N CYS A 57 16.86 -3.93 -1.64
CA CYS A 57 16.17 -2.92 -2.46
C CYS A 57 14.65 -3.15 -2.57
N ALA A 58 14.11 -4.27 -2.08
CA ALA A 58 12.70 -4.61 -2.24
C ALA A 58 11.74 -3.59 -1.60
N PRO A 59 11.97 -3.10 -0.35
CA PRO A 59 11.12 -2.08 0.25
C PRO A 59 11.10 -0.78 -0.55
N LEU A 60 12.25 -0.41 -1.13
CA LEU A 60 12.38 0.80 -1.94
C LEU A 60 11.68 0.65 -3.29
N MET A 61 11.77 -0.53 -3.91
CA MET A 61 11.10 -0.84 -5.17
C MET A 61 9.59 -0.97 -5.03
N PHE A 62 9.08 -1.23 -3.82
CA PHE A 62 7.65 -1.28 -3.53
C PHE A 62 6.99 0.12 -3.55
N ILE A 63 7.74 1.17 -3.21
CA ILE A 63 7.23 2.56 -3.13
C ILE A 63 6.42 2.97 -4.36
N PRO A 64 6.91 2.88 -5.62
CA PRO A 64 6.13 3.30 -6.78
C PRO A 64 4.86 2.46 -6.99
N PHE A 65 4.87 1.17 -6.64
CA PHE A 65 3.68 0.32 -6.72
C PHE A 65 2.63 0.72 -5.69
N TYR A 66 3.06 1.11 -4.50
CA TYR A 66 2.17 1.64 -3.46
C TYR A 66 1.66 3.04 -3.80
N ALA A 67 2.52 3.95 -4.26
CA ALA A 67 2.16 5.33 -4.56
C ALA A 67 1.23 5.45 -5.78
N ALA A 68 1.39 4.59 -6.80
CA ALA A 68 0.67 4.71 -8.06
C ALA A 68 -0.87 4.70 -7.90
N PRO A 69 -1.51 3.76 -7.18
CA PRO A 69 -2.95 3.79 -6.93
C PRO A 69 -3.42 5.09 -6.27
N TRP A 70 -2.69 5.59 -5.25
CA TRP A 70 -3.05 6.83 -4.55
C TRP A 70 -2.99 8.05 -5.48
N VAL A 71 -1.94 8.15 -6.29
CA VAL A 71 -1.75 9.27 -7.22
C VAL A 71 -2.77 9.21 -8.37
N ILE A 72 -3.00 8.02 -8.93
CA ILE A 72 -3.97 7.83 -10.04
C ILE A 72 -5.39 8.12 -9.56
N SER A 73 -5.79 7.58 -8.41
CA SER A 73 -7.12 7.83 -7.84
C SER A 73 -7.30 9.29 -7.43
N GLY A 74 -6.31 9.89 -6.77
CA GLY A 74 -6.36 11.30 -6.41
C GLY A 74 -6.46 12.22 -7.63
N LEU A 75 -5.72 11.92 -8.71
CA LEU A 75 -5.81 12.65 -9.98
C LEU A 75 -7.20 12.48 -10.62
N GLY A 76 -7.76 11.27 -10.60
CA GLY A 76 -9.12 11.00 -11.08
C GLY A 76 -10.15 11.87 -10.36
N LEU A 77 -10.14 11.88 -9.02
CA LEU A 77 -11.01 12.74 -8.22
C LEU A 77 -10.84 14.24 -8.56
N LEU A 78 -9.61 14.69 -8.77
CA LEU A 78 -9.32 16.07 -9.13
C LEU A 78 -9.95 16.44 -10.49
N LEU A 79 -9.87 15.54 -11.48
CA LEU A 79 -10.48 15.74 -12.81
C LEU A 79 -12.01 15.83 -12.74
N PHE A 80 -12.64 15.18 -11.76
CA PHE A 80 -14.07 15.32 -11.47
C PHE A 80 -14.41 16.54 -10.57
N GLY A 81 -13.45 17.43 -10.32
CA GLY A 81 -13.64 18.68 -9.56
C GLY A 81 -13.59 18.51 -8.04
N GLN A 82 -13.19 17.34 -7.53
CA GLN A 82 -13.13 17.09 -6.09
C GLN A 82 -11.74 17.40 -5.53
N LEU A 83 -11.64 18.44 -4.70
CA LEU A 83 -10.39 18.85 -4.02
C LEU A 83 -9.85 17.79 -3.04
N SER A 84 -10.69 16.83 -2.61
CA SER A 84 -10.26 15.67 -1.83
C SER A 84 -9.21 14.81 -2.55
N GLY A 85 -9.14 14.89 -3.88
CA GLY A 85 -8.11 14.24 -4.70
C GLY A 85 -6.68 14.68 -4.35
N LEU A 86 -6.47 15.97 -4.01
CA LEU A 86 -5.14 16.47 -3.58
C LEU A 86 -4.68 15.80 -2.29
N GLY A 87 -5.61 15.60 -1.34
CA GLY A 87 -5.33 14.89 -0.10
C GLY A 87 -4.87 13.46 -0.35
N MET A 88 -5.55 12.73 -1.23
CA MET A 88 -5.14 11.37 -1.62
C MET A 88 -3.75 11.34 -2.26
N MET A 89 -3.40 12.33 -3.09
CA MET A 89 -2.09 12.37 -3.77
C MET A 89 -0.90 12.58 -2.83
N VAL A 90 -1.12 13.04 -1.59
CA VAL A 90 -0.04 13.32 -0.61
C VAL A 90 -0.10 12.38 0.59
N MET A 91 -1.27 11.89 0.96
CA MET A 91 -1.47 11.12 2.20
C MET A 91 -0.66 9.82 2.27
N TRP A 92 -0.41 9.16 1.14
CA TRP A 92 0.42 7.96 1.07
C TRP A 92 1.85 8.19 1.60
N VAL A 93 2.35 9.43 1.57
CA VAL A 93 3.67 9.82 2.12
C VAL A 93 3.70 9.65 3.64
N ALA A 94 2.59 9.88 4.34
CA ALA A 94 2.51 9.67 5.79
C ALA A 94 2.66 8.18 6.17
N PHE A 95 2.33 7.27 5.26
CA PHE A 95 2.42 5.82 5.46
C PHE A 95 3.78 5.23 5.01
N LEU A 96 4.59 5.98 4.26
CA LEU A 96 5.93 5.55 3.85
C LEU A 96 6.84 5.10 5.00
N PRO A 97 7.00 5.84 6.12
CA PRO A 97 7.92 5.43 7.18
C PRO A 97 7.52 4.07 7.78
N TYR A 98 6.21 3.81 7.91
CA TYR A 98 5.70 2.52 8.39
C TYR A 98 5.94 1.40 7.39
N LEU A 99 5.66 1.64 6.11
CA LEU A 99 5.92 0.67 5.03
C LEU A 99 7.40 0.32 4.90
N LEU A 100 8.28 1.31 4.99
CA LEU A 100 9.72 1.10 4.94
C LEU A 100 10.23 0.37 6.18
N GLY A 101 9.80 0.78 7.38
CA GLY A 101 10.19 0.13 8.62
C GLY A 101 9.83 -1.36 8.60
N VAL A 102 8.57 -1.68 8.33
CA VAL A 102 8.10 -3.08 8.25
C VAL A 102 8.79 -3.82 7.09
N GLY A 103 8.91 -3.19 5.93
CA GLY A 103 9.56 -3.78 4.76
C GLY A 103 11.03 -4.14 5.00
N TYR A 104 11.80 -3.28 5.67
CA TYR A 104 13.20 -3.54 6.02
C TYR A 104 13.33 -4.61 7.11
N VAL A 105 12.44 -4.63 8.11
CA VAL A 105 12.42 -5.71 9.12
C VAL A 105 12.18 -7.07 8.45
N ILE A 106 11.19 -7.17 7.56
CA ILE A 106 10.89 -8.42 6.83
C ILE A 106 12.05 -8.78 5.89
N SER A 107 12.65 -7.81 5.19
CA SER A 107 13.80 -8.04 4.31
C SER A 107 15.00 -8.58 5.09
N GLY A 108 15.29 -7.98 6.25
CA GLY A 108 16.36 -8.43 7.15
C GLY A 108 16.10 -9.85 7.68
N LEU A 109 14.87 -10.15 8.09
CA LEU A 109 14.46 -11.50 8.52
C LEU A 109 14.63 -12.52 7.39
N THR A 110 14.26 -12.16 6.17
CA THR A 110 14.39 -13.03 4.98
C THR A 110 15.85 -13.34 4.70
N VAL A 111 16.73 -12.34 4.77
CA VAL A 111 18.17 -12.53 4.61
C VAL A 111 18.77 -13.37 5.74
N ALA A 112 18.34 -13.14 6.98
CA ALA A 112 18.79 -13.91 8.14
C ALA A 112 18.39 -15.38 8.01
N LEU A 113 17.14 -15.68 7.66
CA LEU A 113 16.66 -17.04 7.42
C LEU A 113 17.42 -17.70 6.28
N TYR A 114 17.58 -17.02 5.15
CA TYR A 114 18.35 -17.55 4.02
C TYR A 114 19.78 -17.91 4.44
N ARG A 115 20.43 -17.04 5.22
CA ARG A 115 21.77 -17.32 5.75
C ARG A 115 21.77 -18.47 6.76
N THR A 116 20.75 -18.64 7.60
CA THR A 116 20.71 -19.75 8.57
C THR A 116 20.53 -21.12 7.91
N PHE A 117 19.76 -21.20 6.82
CA PHE A 117 19.46 -22.48 6.16
C PHE A 117 20.43 -22.86 5.03
N TYR A 118 21.08 -21.87 4.41
CA TYR A 118 21.93 -22.06 3.23
C TYR A 118 23.40 -21.67 3.44
N SER A 119 23.82 -21.28 4.65
CA SER A 119 25.22 -21.02 5.01
C SER A 119 25.88 -22.20 5.72
#